data_AF-A0A968VJR9-F1
#
_entry.id   AF-A0A968VJR9-F1
#
_cell.length_a   1.000
_cell.length_b   1.000
_cell.length_c   1.000
_cell.angle_alpha   90.00
_cell.angle_beta   90.00
_cell.angle_gamma   90.00
#
_symmetry.space_group_name_H-M   'P 1'
#
loop_
_entity.id
_entity.type
_entity.pdbx_description
1 polymer ?
#
loop_
_entity_poly.entity_id
_entity_poly.type
_entity_poly.pdbx_seq_one_letter_code
_entity_poly.pdbx_strand_id
1 'polypeptide(L)'
;MSILISDDILQAAQISETELKQEIAILLFQKNKIGLTQAQELAEIPMVEFQQELASRGIPILVDTNKFPLRNLPLHISPDFDEVTLGL
;
A
#
# COMPACT_ATOMS: atom_id res chain seq x y z
N MET A 1 7.85 -22.62 4.79
CA MET A 1 7.32 -23.47 3.69
C MET A 1 7.50 -22.72 2.39
N SER A 2 7.91 -23.39 1.32
CA SER A 2 8.03 -22.84 -0.04
C SER A 2 6.96 -23.44 -0.94
N ILE A 3 6.47 -22.65 -1.90
CA ILE A 3 5.61 -23.10 -2.99
C ILE A 3 6.50 -23.12 -4.24
N LEU A 4 6.54 -24.25 -4.94
CA LEU A 4 7.30 -24.41 -6.18
C LEU A 4 6.32 -24.49 -7.34
N ILE A 5 6.57 -23.70 -8.38
CA ILE A 5 5.82 -23.69 -9.64
C ILE A 5 6.77 -24.20 -10.71
N SER A 6 6.32 -25.18 -11.50
CA SER A 6 7.12 -25.79 -12.56
C SER A 6 7.17 -24.88 -13.79
N ASP A 7 8.33 -24.83 -14.46
CA ASP A 7 8.56 -24.02 -15.66
C ASP A 7 7.57 -24.36 -16.80
N ASP A 8 7.10 -25.60 -16.88
CA ASP A 8 6.09 -26.01 -17.87
C ASP A 8 4.80 -25.19 -17.75
N ILE A 9 4.42 -24.79 -16.53
CA ILE A 9 3.24 -23.94 -16.29
C ILE A 9 3.52 -22.51 -16.77
N LEU A 10 4.70 -21.97 -16.48
CA LEU A 10 5.12 -20.65 -16.96
C LEU A 10 5.15 -20.60 -18.49
N GLN A 11 5.71 -21.64 -19.11
CA GLN A 11 5.80 -21.77 -20.56
C GLN A 11 4.43 -21.93 -21.21
N ALA A 12 3.53 -22.73 -20.62
CA ALA A 12 2.17 -22.89 -21.10
C ALA A 12 1.36 -21.58 -20.99
N ALA A 13 1.59 -20.79 -19.94
CA ALA A 13 0.97 -19.48 -19.75
C ALA A 13 1.64 -18.36 -20.56
N GLN A 14 2.83 -18.60 -21.14
CA GLN A 14 3.66 -17.61 -21.82
C GLN A 14 4.02 -16.41 -20.93
N ILE A 15 4.29 -16.66 -19.65
CA ILE A 15 4.68 -15.65 -18.67
C ILE A 15 6.06 -15.95 -18.10
N SER A 16 6.81 -14.91 -17.75
CA SER A 16 8.05 -15.07 -16.98
C SER A 16 7.77 -15.32 -15.49
N GLU A 17 8.78 -15.82 -14.76
CA GLU A 17 8.72 -15.95 -13.30
C GLU A 17 8.43 -14.59 -12.64
N THR A 18 9.08 -13.52 -13.12
CA THR A 18 8.90 -12.16 -12.61
C THR A 18 7.48 -11.66 -12.84
N GLU A 19 6.92 -11.86 -14.03
CA GLU A 19 5.52 -11.50 -14.31
C GLU A 19 4.56 -12.26 -13.40
N LEU A 20 4.77 -13.57 -13.19
CA LEU A 20 3.93 -14.34 -12.29
C LEU A 20 3.99 -13.81 -10.85
N LYS A 21 5.19 -13.49 -10.36
CA LYS A 21 5.39 -12.89 -9.03
C LYS A 21 4.65 -11.55 -8.91
N GLN A 22 4.73 -10.70 -9.93
CA GLN A 22 4.01 -9.43 -9.98
C GLN A 22 2.49 -9.64 -9.95
N GLU A 23 1.96 -10.56 -10.76
CA GLU A 23 0.52 -10.88 -10.78
C GLU A 23 0.03 -11.40 -9.42
N ILE A 24 0.81 -12.26 -8.77
CA ILE A 24 0.48 -12.77 -7.42
C ILE A 24 0.52 -11.65 -6.39
N ALA A 25 1.54 -10.79 -6.43
CA ALA A 25 1.67 -9.63 -5.55
C ALA A 25 0.46 -8.69 -5.65
N ILE A 26 0.07 -8.35 -6.89
CA ILE A 26 -1.08 -7.49 -7.17
C ILE A 26 -2.37 -8.16 -6.67
N LEU A 27 -2.56 -9.45 -6.96
CA LEU A 27 -3.75 -10.19 -6.55
C LEU A 27 -3.89 -10.26 -5.02
N LEU A 28 -2.79 -10.49 -4.31
CA LEU A 28 -2.79 -10.54 -2.84
C LEU A 28 -3.02 -9.16 -2.22
N PHE A 29 -2.46 -8.11 -2.81
CA PHE A 29 -2.69 -6.72 -2.39
C PHE A 29 -4.14 -6.29 -2.60
N GLN A 30 -4.71 -6.54 -3.80
CA GLN A 30 -6.12 -6.25 -4.10
C GLN A 30 -7.08 -6.95 -3.14
N LYS A 31 -6.74 -8.16 -2.69
CA LYS A 31 -7.54 -8.93 -1.71
C LYS A 31 -7.29 -8.51 -0.26
N ASN A 32 -6.53 -7.44 -0.01
CA ASN A 32 -6.12 -6.96 1.31
C ASN A 32 -5.50 -8.08 2.18
N LYS A 33 -4.77 -9.02 1.55
CA LYS A 33 -4.10 -10.13 2.27
C LYS A 33 -2.70 -9.77 2.72
N ILE A 34 -2.03 -8.90 1.97
CA ILE A 34 -0.69 -8.39 2.26
C ILE A 34 -0.67 -6.87 2.09
N GLY A 35 0.27 -6.21 2.78
CA GLY A 35 0.45 -4.76 2.67
C GLY A 35 1.23 -4.35 1.41
N LEU A 36 1.29 -3.05 1.13
CA LEU A 36 1.98 -2.49 -0.03
C LEU A 36 3.46 -2.91 -0.10
N THR A 37 4.19 -2.81 1.01
CA THR A 37 5.61 -3.20 1.09
C THR A 37 5.81 -4.68 0.82
N GLN A 38 4.96 -5.55 1.39
CA GLN A 38 5.05 -6.99 1.18
C GLN A 38 4.73 -7.38 -0.27
N ALA A 39 3.78 -6.70 -0.90
CA ALA A 39 3.45 -6.91 -2.30
C ALA A 39 4.60 -6.46 -3.21
N GLN A 40 5.22 -5.31 -2.92
CA GLN A 40 6.39 -4.82 -3.64
C GLN A 40 7.58 -5.77 -3.51
N GLU A 41 7.87 -6.28 -2.31
CA GLU A 41 8.92 -7.28 -2.08
C GLU A 41 8.67 -8.56 -2.89
N LEU A 42 7.42 -9.03 -2.94
CA LEU A 42 7.04 -10.21 -3.73
C LEU A 42 7.15 -9.96 -5.23
N ALA A 43 6.81 -8.76 -5.69
CA ALA A 43 6.89 -8.36 -7.09
C ALA A 43 8.32 -8.14 -7.60
N GLU A 44 9.31 -8.07 -6.69
CA GLU A 44 10.74 -7.89 -6.98
C GLU A 44 11.07 -6.65 -7.86
N ILE A 45 10.22 -5.63 -7.81
CA ILE A 45 10.41 -4.36 -8.55
C ILE A 45 10.48 -3.16 -7.60
N PRO A 46 11.09 -2.03 -8.02
CA PRO A 46 11.10 -0.80 -7.24
C PRO A 46 9.69 -0.35 -6.82
N MET A 47 9.56 0.23 -5.62
CA MET A 47 8.27 0.70 -5.10
C MET A 47 7.54 1.66 -6.04
N VAL A 48 8.26 2.58 -6.69
CA VAL A 48 7.66 3.53 -7.64
C VAL A 48 7.04 2.79 -8.84
N GLU A 49 7.73 1.77 -9.36
CA GLU A 49 7.25 0.96 -10.47
C GLU A 49 6.04 0.11 -10.06
N PHE A 50 6.07 -0.47 -8.85
CA PHE A 50 4.91 -1.19 -8.31
C PHE A 50 3.69 -0.28 -8.14
N GLN A 51 3.87 0.95 -7.68
CA GLN A 51 2.79 1.93 -7.59
C GLN A 51 2.25 2.33 -8.97
N GLN A 52 3.11 2.44 -9.97
CA GLN A 52 2.70 2.68 -11.37
C GLN A 52 1.88 1.50 -11.93
N GLU A 53 2.29 0.26 -11.66
CA GLU A 53 1.53 -0.94 -12.05
C GLU A 53 0.13 -0.96 -11.42
N LEU A 54 0.03 -0.64 -10.12
CA LEU A 54 -1.26 -0.53 -9.44
C LEU A 54 -2.12 0.57 -10.07
N ALA A 55 -1.54 1.75 -10.33
CA ALA A 55 -2.24 2.88 -10.94
C ALA A 55 -2.70 2.58 -12.38
N SER A 56 -1.86 1.93 -13.18
CA SER A 56 -2.18 1.50 -14.55
C SER A 56 -3.40 0.57 -14.59
N ARG A 57 -3.55 -0.26 -13.56
CA ARG A 57 -4.67 -1.20 -13.39
C ARG A 57 -5.87 -0.60 -12.66
N GLY A 58 -5.85 0.69 -12.34
CA GLY A 58 -6.92 1.38 -11.63
C GLY A 58 -7.10 0.90 -10.18
N ILE A 59 -6.07 0.29 -9.60
CA ILE A 59 -6.11 -0.23 -8.23
C ILE A 59 -5.83 0.95 -7.30
N PRO A 60 -6.81 1.38 -6.49
CA PRO A 60 -6.60 2.50 -5.59
C PRO A 60 -5.56 2.10 -4.55
N ILE A 61 -4.41 2.76 -4.59
CA ILE A 61 -3.49 2.80 -3.46
C ILE A 61 -4.21 3.65 -2.42
N LEU A 62 -4.97 3.01 -1.55
CA LEU A 62 -5.50 3.67 -0.36
C LEU A 62 -4.28 4.11 0.45
N VAL A 63 -3.81 5.34 0.19
CA VAL A 63 -3.04 6.09 1.18
C VAL A 63 -4.03 6.25 2.30
N ASP A 64 -3.90 5.38 3.30
CA ASP A 64 -4.72 5.40 4.50
C ASP A 64 -4.36 6.69 5.24
N THR A 65 -4.91 7.81 4.79
CA THR A 65 -4.86 9.11 5.47
C THR A 65 -5.57 9.05 6.82
N ASN A 66 -6.22 7.91 7.13
CA ASN A 66 -6.80 7.59 8.42
C ASN A 66 -5.93 6.70 9.33
N LYS A 67 -4.67 6.46 8.96
CA LYS A 67 -3.69 5.92 9.90
C LYS A 67 -2.74 6.99 10.45
N PHE A 68 -3.29 8.12 10.85
CA PHE A 68 -2.75 8.77 12.05
C PHE A 68 -3.27 7.98 13.25
N PRO A 69 -2.43 7.27 14.02
CA PRO A 69 -2.82 6.91 15.37
C PRO A 69 -2.91 8.22 16.18
N LEU A 70 -4.03 8.94 16.08
CA LEU A 70 -4.40 10.03 17.00
C LEU A 70 -4.70 9.47 18.41
N ARG A 71 -4.00 8.41 18.83
CA ARG A 71 -4.23 7.76 20.11
C ARG A 71 -3.46 8.44 21.26
N ASN A 72 -2.52 9.34 20.95
CA ASN A 72 -1.72 10.06 21.96
C ASN A 72 -1.59 11.56 21.67
N LEU A 73 -2.65 12.24 21.21
CA LEU A 73 -2.72 13.68 21.43
C LEU A 73 -3.11 13.89 22.91
N PRO A 74 -2.28 14.55 23.74
CA PRO A 74 -2.79 15.02 25.01
C PRO A 74 -3.94 15.99 24.72
N LEU A 75 -5.17 15.56 25.03
CA LEU A 75 -6.35 16.41 25.14
C LEU A 75 -6.17 17.34 26.35
N HIS A 76 -5.21 18.26 26.27
CA HIS A 76 -5.17 19.42 27.15
C HIS A 76 -4.38 20.55 26.50
N ILE A 77 -4.98 21.15 25.48
CA ILE A 77 -4.78 22.58 25.25
C ILE A 77 -6.19 23.15 25.21
N SER A 78 -6.71 23.52 26.38
CA SER A 78 -7.73 24.56 26.42
C SER A 78 -7.05 25.82 25.93
N PRO A 79 -7.42 26.42 24.78
CA PRO A 79 -7.10 27.81 24.59
C PRO A 79 -8.00 28.56 25.56
N ASP A 80 -7.38 29.02 26.65
CA ASP A 80 -7.84 30.12 27.48
C ASP A 80 -8.06 31.31 26.54
N PHE A 81 -9.28 31.44 26.02
CA PHE A 81 -9.73 32.61 25.26
C PHE A 81 -10.42 33.55 26.26
N ASP A 82 -9.68 33.99 27.27
CA ASP A 82 -10.01 35.18 28.04
C ASP A 82 -9.17 36.35 27.51
N GLU A 83 -9.72 37.02 26.48
CA GLU A 83 -10.06 38.45 26.53
C GLU A 83 -10.32 38.96 25.12
N VAL A 84 -11.61 39.04 24.81
CA VAL A 84 -12.22 40.13 24.05
C VAL A 84 -11.59 41.44 24.57
N THR A 85 -11.09 42.37 23.76
CA THR A 85 -11.91 43.49 23.31
C THR A 85 -11.15 44.35 22.30
N LEU A 86 -11.84 44.63 21.21
CA LEU A 86 -11.62 45.71 20.24
C LEU A 86 -11.19 47.03 20.91
N GLY A 87 -10.08 47.59 20.44
CA GLY A 87 -9.71 48.97 20.70
C GLY A 87 -9.05 49.54 19.45
N LEU A 88 -9.71 50.52 18.85
CA LEU A 88 -9.22 51.41 17.79
C LEU A 88 -7.87 52.04 18.14
#